data_AF-A0A8B8YVN2-F1
#
_entry.id   AF-A0A8B8YVN2-F1
#
_cell.length_a   1.000
_cell.length_b   1.000
_cell.length_c   1.000
_cell.angle_alpha   90.00
_cell.angle_beta   90.00
_cell.angle_gamma   90.00
#
_symmetry.space_group_name_H-M   'P 1'
#
loop_
_entity.id
_entity.type
_entity.pdbx_description
1 polymer ?
#
loop_
_entity_poly.entity_id
_entity_poly.type
_entity_poly.pdbx_seq_one_letter_code
_entity_poly.pdbx_strand_id
1 'polypeptide(L)'
;MAETVAGTRRLITKPQNLNDASGPRSNFLEIDVSNPQTVRVGRGRFTTYEIRIKVVVPPVPGKAFLRQLSFRRDDGIFVDSFIEERKQGLEQFMNKVAGHPLAQNESCLHMFLQDEIIDTCNAPSKIRHA
;
A
#
# COMPACT_ATOMS: atom_id res chain seq x y z
N MET A 1 -30.73 -38.94 -26.55
CA MET A 1 -30.77 -37.47 -26.72
C MET A 1 -30.43 -36.86 -25.37
N ALA A 2 -29.28 -36.20 -25.23
CA ALA A 2 -28.83 -35.64 -23.95
C ALA A 2 -29.40 -34.22 -23.80
N GLU A 3 -30.16 -34.00 -22.72
CA GLU A 3 -30.81 -32.74 -22.40
C GLU A 3 -29.78 -31.71 -21.91
N THR A 4 -29.58 -30.64 -22.67
CA THR A 4 -28.72 -29.51 -22.28
C THR A 4 -29.42 -28.67 -21.21
N VAL A 5 -29.12 -28.96 -19.95
CA VAL A 5 -29.53 -28.12 -18.81
C VAL A 5 -28.87 -26.75 -18.96
N ALA A 6 -29.68 -25.69 -19.11
CA ALA A 6 -29.20 -24.32 -19.20
C ALA A 6 -28.28 -23.97 -18.00
N GLY A 7 -27.02 -23.70 -18.31
CA GLY A 7 -25.94 -23.44 -17.34
C GLY A 7 -26.01 -22.06 -16.70
N THR A 8 -27.12 -21.73 -16.02
CA THR A 8 -27.32 -20.47 -15.27
C THR A 8 -27.36 -20.69 -13.76
N ARG A 9 -26.80 -21.80 -13.26
CA ARG A 9 -26.61 -21.99 -11.81
C ARG A 9 -25.51 -21.06 -11.31
N ARG A 10 -25.90 -19.97 -10.64
CA ARG A 10 -24.97 -19.08 -9.94
C ARG A 10 -24.35 -19.82 -8.76
N LEU A 11 -23.03 -19.71 -8.61
CA LEU A 11 -22.33 -20.17 -7.42
C LEU A 11 -22.86 -19.39 -6.20
N ILE A 12 -22.98 -20.06 -5.06
CA ILE A 12 -23.37 -19.41 -3.79
C ILE A 12 -22.25 -18.44 -3.41
N THR A 13 -22.48 -17.14 -3.58
CA THR A 13 -21.53 -16.09 -3.19
C THR A 13 -21.76 -15.72 -1.73
N LYS A 14 -20.69 -15.60 -0.95
CA LYS A 14 -20.74 -15.03 0.40
C LYS A 14 -21.34 -13.61 0.32
N PRO A 15 -22.37 -13.27 1.13
CA PRO A 15 -22.95 -11.94 1.12
C PRO A 15 -21.87 -10.91 1.43
N GLN A 16 -21.76 -9.89 0.58
CA GLN A 16 -20.77 -8.83 0.75
C GLN A 16 -21.09 -8.04 2.01
N ASN A 17 -20.08 -7.81 2.85
CA ASN A 17 -20.24 -7.01 4.05
C ASN A 17 -20.39 -5.52 3.65
N LEU A 18 -21.32 -4.79 4.28
CA LEU A 18 -21.55 -3.36 4.01
C LEU A 18 -20.30 -2.50 4.22
N ASN A 19 -19.38 -2.93 5.10
CA ASN A 19 -18.10 -2.26 5.31
C ASN A 19 -17.14 -2.42 4.11
N ASP A 20 -17.26 -3.51 3.35
CA ASP A 20 -16.46 -3.77 2.14
C ASP A 20 -17.04 -3.07 0.90
N ALA A 21 -18.36 -2.88 0.86
CA ALA A 21 -19.06 -2.23 -0.24
C ALA A 21 -18.84 -0.70 -0.28
N SER A 22 -18.60 -0.10 0.88
CA SER A 22 -18.42 1.35 1.06
C SER A 22 -17.01 1.74 1.54
N GLY A 23 -16.12 0.76 1.73
CA GLY A 23 -14.71 1.04 1.98
C GLY A 23 -14.13 1.83 0.81
N PRO A 24 -13.27 2.84 1.04
CA PRO A 24 -12.59 3.49 -0.06
C PRO A 24 -11.89 2.39 -0.87
N ARG A 25 -12.21 2.29 -2.16
CA ARG A 25 -11.44 1.43 -3.07
C ARG A 25 -9.98 1.73 -2.78
N SER A 26 -9.17 0.71 -2.51
CA SER A 26 -7.74 0.87 -2.30
C SER A 26 -7.13 1.36 -3.61
N ASN A 27 -7.26 2.66 -3.87
CA ASN A 27 -6.71 3.34 -5.03
C ASN A 27 -5.30 3.73 -4.62
N PHE A 28 -4.41 2.75 -4.64
CA PHE A 28 -3.01 2.88 -4.27
C PHE A 28 -2.19 3.69 -5.29
N LEU A 29 -2.73 3.84 -6.50
CA LEU A 29 -2.12 4.50 -7.63
C LEU A 29 -3.17 5.33 -8.37
N GLU A 30 -2.98 6.64 -8.39
CA GLU A 30 -3.75 7.57 -9.22
C GLU A 30 -2.84 8.06 -10.36
N ILE A 31 -3.32 7.95 -11.59
CA ILE A 31 -2.62 8.43 -12.78
C ILE A 31 -3.46 9.52 -13.41
N ASP A 32 -2.97 10.75 -13.36
CA ASP A 32 -3.59 11.90 -13.99
C ASP A 32 -2.89 12.18 -15.32
N VAL A 33 -3.65 12.17 -16.41
CA VAL A 33 -3.19 12.60 -17.74
C VAL A 33 -3.74 13.99 -18.00
N SER A 34 -2.88 14.99 -18.04
CA SER A 34 -3.27 16.40 -18.16
C SER A 34 -2.46 17.15 -19.21
N ASN A 35 -2.81 18.43 -19.44
CA ASN A 35 -2.06 19.37 -20.27
C ASN A 35 -1.76 18.86 -21.70
N PRO A 36 -2.79 18.71 -22.56
CA PRO A 36 -2.58 18.31 -23.95
C PRO A 36 -1.84 19.41 -24.73
N GLN A 37 -0.65 19.12 -25.22
CA GLN A 37 0.13 20.03 -26.06
C GLN A 37 0.31 19.47 -27.46
N THR A 38 -0.13 20.24 -28.46
CA THR A 38 0.12 19.89 -29.87
C THR A 38 1.52 20.36 -30.24
N VAL A 39 2.38 19.41 -30.55
CA VAL A 39 3.74 19.65 -31.00
C VAL A 39 3.77 19.64 -32.52
N ARG A 40 4.66 20.46 -33.11
CA ARG A 40 4.84 20.72 -34.55
C ARG A 40 3.69 21.46 -35.24
N VAL A 41 3.96 21.92 -36.46
CA VAL A 41 3.02 22.59 -37.37
C VAL A 41 3.01 21.81 -38.71
N GLY A 42 1.84 21.66 -39.34
CA GLY A 42 1.69 20.99 -40.65
C GLY A 42 1.18 19.54 -40.59
N ARG A 43 1.66 18.67 -41.49
CA ARG A 43 1.20 17.26 -41.63
C ARG A 43 1.73 16.29 -40.58
N GLY A 44 2.76 16.67 -39.82
CA GLY A 44 3.40 15.82 -38.80
C GLY A 44 3.07 16.21 -37.36
N ARG A 45 1.86 16.72 -37.10
CA ARG A 45 1.42 17.13 -35.77
C ARG A 45 1.14 15.91 -34.89
N PHE A 46 1.56 15.97 -33.64
CA PHE A 46 1.21 14.98 -32.63
C PHE A 46 0.93 15.67 -31.30
N THR A 47 0.04 15.07 -30.51
CA THR A 47 -0.35 15.59 -29.19
C THR A 47 0.42 14.86 -28.10
N THR A 48 1.05 15.63 -27.23
CA THR A 48 1.73 15.14 -26.03
C THR A 48 0.88 15.46 -24.81
N TYR A 49 1.01 14.65 -23.76
CA TYR A 49 0.30 14.80 -22.50
C TYR A 49 1.30 14.75 -21.34
N GLU A 50 0.99 15.47 -20.27
CA GLU A 50 1.68 15.34 -19.00
C GLU A 50 1.06 14.19 -18.20
N ILE A 51 1.90 13.28 -17.70
CA ILE A 51 1.47 12.14 -16.87
C ILE A 51 1.95 12.39 -15.45
N ARG A 52 1.02 12.52 -14.51
CA ARG A 52 1.32 12.66 -13.07
C ARG A 52 0.89 11.40 -12.34
N ILE A 53 1.80 10.84 -11.55
CA ILE A 53 1.58 9.60 -10.80
C ILE A 53 1.54 9.95 -9.31
N LYS A 54 0.48 9.54 -8.61
CA LYS A 54 0.37 9.66 -7.14
C LYS A 54 0.26 8.28 -6.52
N VAL A 55 1.17 7.96 -5.61
CA VAL A 55 1.13 6.74 -4.78
C VAL A 55 0.81 7.14 -3.36
N VAL A 56 -0.21 6.53 -2.76
CA VAL A 56 -0.64 6.81 -1.39
C VAL A 56 -0.05 5.76 -0.46
N VAL A 57 1.11 6.06 0.12
CA VAL A 57 1.68 5.24 1.21
C VAL A 57 1.21 5.82 2.56
N PRO A 58 0.67 5.01 3.47
CA PRO A 58 0.29 5.49 4.80
C PRO A 58 1.52 6.04 5.56
N PRO A 59 1.37 7.13 6.32
CA PRO A 59 2.46 7.65 7.13
C PRO A 59 2.78 6.68 8.27
N VAL A 60 4.06 6.52 8.57
CA VAL A 60 4.51 5.82 9.79
C VAL A 60 4.21 6.68 11.04
N PRO A 61 3.93 6.05 12.20
CA PRO A 61 3.81 6.77 13.45
C PRO A 61 5.06 7.62 13.73
N GLY A 62 4.83 8.86 14.19
CA GLY A 62 5.87 9.88 14.30
C GLY A 62 7.04 9.47 15.21
N LYS A 63 8.26 9.84 14.80
CA LYS A 63 9.46 9.59 15.61
C LYS A 63 9.45 10.46 16.87
N ALA A 64 9.49 9.83 18.04
CA ALA A 64 9.44 10.53 19.33
C ALA A 64 10.82 11.02 19.82
N PHE A 65 11.55 11.76 18.97
CA PHE A 65 12.90 12.26 19.29
C PHE A 65 12.96 13.08 20.59
N LEU A 66 11.94 13.90 20.86
CA LEU A 66 11.87 14.70 22.08
C LEU A 66 11.67 13.87 23.35
N ARG A 67 11.11 12.65 23.24
CA ARG A 67 10.94 11.72 24.36
C ARG A 67 12.22 10.96 24.71
N GLN A 68 13.24 11.04 23.85
CA GLN A 68 14.53 10.36 24.02
C GLN A 68 15.57 11.20 24.79
N LEU A 69 15.22 12.43 25.19
CA LEU A 69 16.13 13.33 25.90
C LEU A 69 16.33 12.90 27.36
N SER A 70 17.60 12.76 27.77
CA SER A 70 18.05 12.29 29.09
C SER A 70 17.63 13.17 30.28
N PHE A 71 17.17 14.39 30.02
CA PHE A 71 16.80 15.37 31.06
C PHE A 71 15.32 15.33 31.46
N ARG A 72 14.58 14.30 31.03
CA ARG A 72 13.17 14.11 31.41
C ARG A 72 13.04 13.43 32.78
N ARG A 73 12.00 13.80 33.53
CA ARG A 73 11.60 13.18 34.82
C ARG A 73 10.59 12.04 34.66
N ASP A 74 10.18 11.77 33.43
CA ASP A 74 9.19 10.76 33.04
C ASP A 74 9.91 9.65 32.27
N ASP A 75 9.38 8.43 32.25
CA ASP A 75 9.95 7.24 31.60
C ASP A 75 10.03 7.38 30.07
N GLY A 76 9.59 8.52 29.52
CA GLY A 76 9.90 8.97 28.16
C GLY A 76 9.31 8.08 27.08
N ILE A 77 10.17 7.29 26.41
CA ILE A 77 9.78 6.31 25.39
C ILE A 77 9.31 4.98 25.99
N PHE A 78 9.51 4.78 27.28
CA PHE A 78 9.15 3.55 28.01
C PHE A 78 7.80 3.68 28.73
N VAL A 79 7.08 4.79 28.56
CA VAL A 79 5.73 4.98 29.11
C VAL A 79 4.73 4.07 28.37
N ASP A 80 3.97 3.27 29.10
CA ASP A 80 3.01 2.31 28.52
C ASP A 80 2.00 2.95 27.56
N SER A 81 1.50 4.15 27.87
CA SER A 81 0.57 4.87 26.99
C SER A 81 1.19 5.21 25.63
N PHE A 82 2.50 5.53 25.61
CA PHE A 82 3.23 5.81 24.38
C PHE A 82 3.55 4.53 23.60
N ILE A 83 3.89 3.45 24.31
CA ILE A 83 4.13 2.13 23.70
C ILE A 83 2.85 1.65 23.00
N GLU A 84 1.69 1.76 23.65
CA GLU A 84 0.42 1.29 23.08
C GLU A 84 -0.02 2.17 21.89
N GLU A 85 0.11 3.50 21.98
CA GLU A 85 -0.16 4.41 20.85
C GLU A 85 0.71 4.07 19.64
N ARG A 86 2.02 3.85 19.88
CA ARG A 86 2.97 3.48 18.83
C ARG A 86 2.65 2.11 18.24
N LYS A 87 2.32 1.13 19.07
CA LYS A 87 1.90 -0.22 18.65
C LYS A 87 0.67 -0.16 17.75
N GLN A 88 -0.37 0.57 18.16
CA GLN A 88 -1.58 0.74 17.35
C GLN A 88 -1.27 1.43 16.01
N GLY A 89 -0.43 2.47 16.00
CA GLY A 89 -0.02 3.16 14.78
C GLY A 89 0.79 2.25 13.84
N LEU A 90 1.69 1.44 14.39
CA LEU A 90 2.48 0.46 13.62
C LEU A 90 1.60 -0.65 13.05
N GLU A 91 0.65 -1.16 13.82
CA GLU A 91 -0.31 -2.17 13.37
C GLU A 91 -1.15 -1.65 12.19
N GLN A 92 -1.68 -0.44 12.30
CA GLN A 92 -2.43 0.19 11.21
C GLN A 92 -1.57 0.42 9.96
N PHE A 93 -0.31 0.82 10.15
CA PHE A 93 0.64 1.00 9.04
C PHE A 93 0.92 -0.35 8.36
N MET A 94 1.29 -1.37 9.11
CA MET A 94 1.65 -2.69 8.58
C MET A 94 0.47 -3.35 7.87
N ASN A 95 -0.74 -3.28 8.43
CA ASN A 95 -1.93 -3.84 7.79
C ASN A 95 -2.23 -3.18 6.43
N LYS A 96 -1.99 -1.86 6.30
CA LYS A 96 -2.15 -1.14 5.04
C LYS A 96 -1.04 -1.44 4.04
N VAL A 97 0.22 -1.54 4.49
CA VAL A 97 1.37 -1.84 3.62
C VAL A 97 1.34 -3.28 3.12
N ALA A 98 1.01 -4.25 3.97
CA ALA A 98 0.93 -5.65 3.59
C ALA A 98 -0.19 -5.93 2.57
N GLY A 99 -1.25 -5.12 2.57
CA GLY A 99 -2.33 -5.18 1.57
C GLY A 99 -2.02 -4.44 0.26
N HIS A 100 -0.86 -3.80 0.13
CA HIS A 100 -0.53 -2.96 -1.02
C HIS A 100 0.10 -3.79 -2.16
N PRO A 101 -0.48 -3.86 -3.36
CA PRO A 101 0.01 -4.72 -4.44
C PRO A 101 1.46 -4.46 -4.84
N LEU A 102 1.90 -3.20 -4.81
CA LEU A 102 3.31 -2.87 -5.10
C LEU A 102 4.25 -3.26 -3.94
N ALA A 103 3.79 -3.21 -2.69
CA ALA A 103 4.64 -3.54 -1.54
C ALA A 103 4.83 -5.06 -1.40
N GLN A 104 3.82 -5.84 -1.81
CA GLN A 104 3.90 -7.31 -1.89
C GLN A 104 4.96 -7.79 -2.89
N ASN A 105 5.32 -6.99 -3.88
CA ASN A 105 6.34 -7.34 -4.85
C ASN A 105 7.77 -7.13 -4.30
N GLU A 106 7.94 -6.37 -3.23
CA GLU A 106 9.26 -6.00 -2.72
C GLU A 106 9.78 -7.07 -1.75
N SER A 107 11.02 -7.53 -1.95
CA SER A 107 11.64 -8.55 -1.10
C SER A 107 11.79 -8.09 0.36
N CYS A 108 11.89 -6.78 0.59
CA CYS A 108 12.07 -6.22 1.92
C CYS A 108 10.85 -6.43 2.84
N LEU A 109 9.63 -6.44 2.28
CA LEU A 109 8.42 -6.71 3.06
C LEU A 109 8.41 -8.17 3.54
N HIS A 110 8.85 -9.09 2.68
CA HIS A 110 8.91 -10.50 3.02
C HIS A 110 10.00 -10.80 4.03
N MET A 111 11.21 -10.24 3.85
CA MET A 111 12.27 -10.31 4.86
C MET A 111 11.80 -9.76 6.21
N PHE A 112 11.03 -8.66 6.22
CA PHE A 112 10.49 -8.09 7.47
C PHE A 112 9.42 -8.96 8.15
N LEU A 113 8.63 -9.71 7.40
CA LEU A 113 7.51 -10.51 7.93
C LEU A 113 7.86 -11.98 8.19
N GLN A 114 8.82 -12.53 7.45
CA GLN A 114 9.13 -13.96 7.44
C GLN A 114 10.45 -14.28 8.14
N ASP A 115 11.45 -13.40 8.08
CA ASP A 115 12.76 -13.65 8.65
C ASP A 115 12.84 -13.10 10.09
N GLU A 116 13.51 -13.85 10.98
CA GLU A 116 13.69 -13.45 12.39
C GLU A 116 14.63 -12.23 12.54
N ILE A 117 15.52 -12.01 11.57
CA ILE A 117 16.53 -10.97 11.58
C ILE A 117 16.50 -10.24 10.23
N ILE A 118 16.47 -8.91 10.28
CA ILE A 118 16.48 -8.07 9.08
C ILE A 118 17.93 -7.89 8.62
N ASP A 119 18.27 -8.47 7.47
CA ASP A 119 19.55 -8.23 6.82
C ASP A 119 19.56 -6.87 6.11
N THR A 120 20.23 -5.89 6.73
CA THR A 120 20.34 -4.52 6.18
C THR A 120 21.21 -4.43 4.93
N CYS A 121 21.96 -5.48 4.59
CA CYS A 121 22.81 -5.57 3.40
C CYS A 121 22.07 -6.10 2.16
N ASN A 122 20.80 -6.50 2.29
CA ASN A 122 20.07 -7.13 1.21
C ASN A 122 19.81 -6.12 0.06
N ALA A 123 20.15 -6.50 -1.17
CA ALA A 123 19.98 -5.66 -2.34
C ALA A 123 18.48 -5.55 -2.70
N PRO A 124 17.93 -4.33 -2.93
CA PRO A 124 16.51 -4.14 -3.22
C PRO A 124 16.15 -4.95 -4.48
N SER A 125 15.37 -6.01 -4.29
CA SER A 125 15.02 -6.96 -5.34
C SER A 125 13.53 -7.23 -5.32
N LYS A 126 12.95 -7.40 -6.51
CA LYS A 126 11.56 -7.84 -6.64
C LYS A 126 11.44 -9.34 -6.45
N ILE A 127 10.35 -9.77 -5.85
CA ILE A 127 10.03 -11.18 -5.68
C ILE A 127 9.73 -11.76 -7.06
N ARG A 128 10.49 -12.78 -7.43
CA ARG A 128 10.23 -13.54 -8.66
C ARG A 128 9.29 -14.67 -8.29
N HIS A 129 8.05 -14.61 -8.76
CA HIS A 129 7.18 -15.78 -8.74
C HIS A 129 7.73 -16.77 -9.77
N ALA A 130 8.16 -17.94 -9.28
CA ALA A 130 8.52 -19.09 -10.12
C ALA A 130 7.26 -19.80 -10.61
#